data_AF-A0A930A7F0-F1
#
_entry.id   AF-A0A930A7F0-F1
#
_cell.length_a   1.000
_cell.length_b   1.000
_cell.length_c   1.000
_cell.angle_alpha   90.00
_cell.angle_beta   90.00
_cell.angle_gamma   90.00
#
_symmetry.space_group_name_H-M   'P 1'
#
loop_
_entity.id
_entity.type
_entity.pdbx_description
1 polymer ?
#
loop_
_entity_poly.entity_id
_entity_poly.type
_entity_poly.pdbx_seq_one_letter_code
_entity_poly.pdbx_strand_id
1 'polypeptide(L)'
;MILTHDNDFEVLGDSVIEVSPLKDLSQELLDEFISIQIKEPFEMRTNFVENFTDEVDLLAINNGDDEDYVKQIRDEANEFYLTIIHKIEDQFRLDIDPDVIDALDRHGIQNVCEALYEFFTVNYTKNVAKYLARVTLGNVDVILDELANNEKAKDVSTMALKQKVDDEVFATLLANINLVVSIAKDINIEPIDMMQYFNQDNFDVSVIRYCIEEHVINGNFRKPFLDLIFDNDQDYVYDGIVADVYQYFLQQYAELKMKAQESMSTELGGDIDGEYADANNEY
;
A
#
# COMPACT_ATOMS: atom_id res chain seq x y z
N MET A 1 -9.58 8.51 -13.76
CA MET A 1 -9.09 9.00 -12.45
C MET A 1 -9.51 7.94 -11.44
N ILE A 2 -8.57 7.08 -11.02
CA ILE A 2 -8.85 6.09 -9.96
C ILE A 2 -8.85 6.90 -8.67
N LEU A 3 -10.01 6.99 -8.01
CA LEU A 3 -10.09 7.57 -6.67
C LEU A 3 -9.42 6.56 -5.73
N THR A 4 -8.21 6.85 -5.28
CA THR A 4 -7.46 6.00 -4.34
C THR A 4 -7.94 6.28 -2.92
N HIS A 5 -9.07 5.70 -2.52
CA HIS A 5 -9.46 5.69 -1.11
C HIS A 5 -8.67 4.60 -0.39
N ASP A 6 -7.89 4.99 0.62
CA ASP A 6 -6.93 4.10 1.28
C ASP A 6 -7.52 3.29 2.45
N ASN A 7 -8.81 3.53 2.74
CA ASN A 7 -9.62 2.79 3.70
C ASN A 7 -10.20 1.49 3.12
N ASP A 8 -10.00 1.22 1.83
CA ASP A 8 -10.56 0.05 1.12
C ASP A 8 -9.86 -1.28 1.50
N PHE A 9 -8.78 -1.21 2.30
CA PHE A 9 -8.07 -2.35 2.84
C PHE A 9 -8.11 -2.25 4.38
N GLU A 10 -9.12 -2.88 4.99
CA GLU A 10 -9.18 -3.05 6.45
C GLU A 10 -8.04 -3.97 6.91
N VAL A 11 -7.45 -3.64 8.06
CA VAL A 11 -6.34 -4.39 8.64
C VAL A 11 -6.87 -5.69 9.22
N LEU A 12 -6.77 -6.80 8.48
CA LEU A 12 -7.00 -8.13 9.05
C LEU A 12 -5.84 -8.48 10.00
N GLY A 13 -6.12 -8.47 11.30
CA GLY A 13 -5.23 -8.99 12.35
C GLY A 13 -4.41 -7.93 13.08
N ASP A 14 -5.08 -7.09 13.87
CA ASP A 14 -4.41 -6.18 14.81
C ASP A 14 -3.81 -6.95 15.99
N SER A 15 -2.56 -7.38 15.85
CA SER A 15 -1.66 -7.50 16.99
C SER A 15 -0.64 -6.37 16.91
N VAL A 16 -1.08 -5.15 17.25
CA VAL A 16 -0.15 -4.10 17.67
C VAL A 16 0.45 -4.60 18.97
N ILE A 17 1.71 -5.02 18.93
CA ILE A 17 2.45 -5.23 20.16
C ILE A 17 2.75 -3.83 20.68
N GLU A 18 2.03 -3.41 21.73
CA GLU A 18 2.46 -2.29 22.57
C GLU A 18 3.81 -2.69 23.15
N VAL A 19 4.88 -2.17 22.54
CA VAL A 19 6.22 -2.33 23.07
C VAL A 19 6.28 -1.46 24.33
N SER A 20 6.73 -2.05 25.44
CA SER A 20 7.09 -1.29 26.65
C SER A 20 7.95 -0.08 26.27
N PRO A 21 7.96 1.00 27.07
CA PRO A 21 8.77 2.17 26.78
C PRO A 21 10.19 1.73 26.37
N LEU A 22 10.69 2.21 25.23
CA LEU A 22 11.97 1.82 24.62
C LEU A 22 13.14 1.73 25.62
N LYS A 23 13.08 2.50 26.72
CA LYS A 23 13.94 2.40 27.91
C LYS A 23 14.10 1.02 28.53
N ASP A 24 13.15 0.11 28.34
CA ASP A 24 13.14 -1.24 28.95
C ASP A 24 13.62 -2.35 27.99
N LEU A 25 13.77 -2.08 26.69
CA LEU A 25 14.43 -2.98 25.75
C LEU A 25 15.90 -2.59 25.57
N SER A 26 16.81 -3.57 25.51
CA SER A 26 18.18 -3.29 25.08
C SER A 26 18.19 -2.88 23.60
N GLN A 27 19.07 -1.95 23.24
CA GLN A 27 19.28 -1.53 21.84
C GLN A 27 19.54 -2.73 20.91
N GLU A 28 20.29 -3.73 21.39
CA GLU A 28 20.52 -4.99 20.67
C GLU A 28 19.23 -5.74 20.31
N LEU A 29 18.24 -5.75 21.21
CA LEU A 29 16.95 -6.39 20.94
C LEU A 29 16.12 -5.57 19.94
N LEU A 30 16.14 -4.24 20.04
CA LEU A 30 15.47 -3.37 19.08
C LEU A 30 16.05 -3.55 17.67
N ASP A 31 17.38 -3.58 17.55
CA ASP A 31 18.07 -3.82 16.29
C ASP A 31 17.72 -5.20 15.71
N GLU A 32 17.61 -6.23 16.56
CA GLU A 32 17.18 -7.56 16.15
C GLU A 32 15.72 -7.55 15.66
N PHE A 33 14.80 -6.93 16.39
CA PHE A 33 13.39 -6.82 15.99
C PHE A 33 13.22 -6.07 14.66
N ILE A 34 13.89 -4.92 14.51
CA ILE A 34 13.89 -4.14 13.27
C ILE A 34 14.43 -4.99 12.11
N SER A 35 15.54 -5.70 12.33
CA SER A 35 16.15 -6.55 11.29
C SER A 35 15.23 -7.70 10.87
N ILE A 36 14.56 -8.34 11.83
CA ILE A 36 13.57 -9.39 11.56
C ILE A 36 12.39 -8.80 10.78
N GLN A 37 11.86 -7.65 11.21
CA GLN A 37 10.69 -7.05 10.59
C GLN A 37 10.97 -6.59 9.16
N ILE A 38 12.14 -6.02 8.86
CA ILE A 38 12.53 -5.66 7.48
C ILE A 38 12.63 -6.91 6.59
N LYS A 39 13.17 -8.00 7.12
CA LYS A 39 13.35 -9.25 6.38
C LYS A 39 12.04 -10.02 6.17
N GLU A 40 11.18 -10.02 7.19
CA GLU A 40 9.92 -10.78 7.26
C GLU A 40 8.77 -9.85 7.72
N PRO A 41 8.34 -8.89 6.87
CA PRO A 41 7.40 -7.81 7.20
C PRO A 41 5.93 -8.27 7.25
N PHE A 42 5.68 -9.50 7.70
CA PHE A 42 4.35 -10.13 7.70
C PHE A 42 3.71 -10.18 9.07
N GLU A 43 4.51 -10.38 10.12
CA GLU A 43 4.01 -10.75 11.45
C GLU A 43 3.87 -9.55 12.39
N MET A 44 4.73 -8.54 12.25
CA MET A 44 4.83 -7.42 13.18
C MET A 44 4.67 -6.09 12.45
N ARG A 45 3.77 -5.23 12.96
CA ARG A 45 3.44 -3.90 12.39
C ARG A 45 3.84 -2.74 13.29
N THR A 46 4.73 -2.97 14.26
CA THR A 46 5.22 -1.90 15.13
C THR A 46 6.11 -0.95 14.34
N ASN A 47 5.86 0.35 14.47
CA ASN A 47 6.73 1.37 13.87
C ASN A 47 7.88 1.73 14.82
N PHE A 48 8.93 0.91 14.85
CA PHE A 48 10.08 1.15 15.72
C PHE A 48 10.83 2.44 15.38
N VAL A 49 10.81 2.87 14.12
CA VAL A 49 11.47 4.11 13.69
C VAL A 49 10.75 5.32 14.27
N GLU A 50 9.42 5.38 14.14
CA GLU A 50 8.60 6.45 14.75
C GLU A 50 8.76 6.49 16.27
N ASN A 51 8.69 5.32 16.94
CA ASN A 51 8.88 5.26 18.39
C ASN A 51 10.27 5.79 18.81
N PHE A 52 11.32 5.45 18.06
CA PHE A 52 12.68 5.94 18.33
C PHE A 52 12.80 7.44 18.08
N THR A 53 12.26 7.94 16.96
CA THR A 53 12.20 9.37 16.64
C THR A 53 11.53 10.15 17.78
N ASP A 54 10.37 9.69 18.26
CA ASP A 54 9.64 10.33 19.34
C ASP A 54 10.47 10.41 20.63
N GLU A 55 11.18 9.33 20.98
CA GLU A 55 12.05 9.34 22.15
C GLU A 55 13.24 10.29 21.99
N VAL A 56 13.89 10.29 20.83
CA VAL A 56 14.99 11.21 20.51
C VAL A 56 14.56 12.66 20.64
N ASP A 57 13.41 13.02 20.08
CA ASP A 57 12.90 14.39 20.12
C ASP A 57 12.49 14.78 21.55
N LEU A 58 11.88 13.88 22.32
CA LEU A 58 11.61 14.10 23.74
C LEU A 58 12.90 14.31 24.56
N LEU A 59 13.95 13.52 24.31
CA LEU A 59 15.24 13.68 24.98
C LEU A 59 15.91 15.02 24.61
N ALA A 60 15.85 15.41 23.34
CA ALA A 60 16.40 16.68 22.87
C ALA A 60 15.66 17.89 23.48
N ILE A 61 14.33 17.82 23.61
CA ILE A 61 13.53 18.87 24.26
C ILE A 61 13.87 18.97 25.76
N ASN A 62 13.93 17.82 26.45
CA ASN A 62 14.15 17.79 27.90
C ASN A 62 15.57 18.21 28.32
N ASN A 63 16.54 18.10 27.41
CA ASN A 63 17.94 18.45 27.66
C ASN A 63 18.41 19.63 26.80
N GLY A 64 17.49 20.48 26.33
CA GLY A 64 17.79 21.61 25.42
C GLY A 64 18.83 22.61 25.94
N ASP A 65 19.08 22.65 27.25
CA ASP A 65 20.10 23.51 27.87
C ASP A 65 21.54 22.94 27.73
N ASP A 66 21.69 21.67 27.34
CA ASP A 66 22.97 20.99 27.09
C ASP A 66 23.17 20.75 25.59
N GLU A 67 23.71 21.76 24.89
CA GLU A 67 23.90 21.72 23.44
C GLU A 67 24.80 20.56 22.97
N ASP A 68 25.83 20.21 23.76
CA ASP A 68 26.74 19.11 23.42
C ASP A 68 26.02 17.76 23.50
N TYR A 69 25.20 17.55 24.53
CA TYR A 69 24.40 16.34 24.67
C TYR A 69 23.31 16.22 23.61
N VAL A 70 22.60 17.31 23.30
CA VAL A 70 21.60 17.34 22.22
C VAL A 70 22.23 17.03 20.87
N LYS A 71 23.44 17.56 20.61
CA LYS A 71 24.18 17.24 19.39
C LYS A 71 24.54 15.77 19.34
N GLN A 72 25.05 15.20 20.43
CA GLN A 72 25.40 13.78 20.50
C GLN A 72 24.18 12.88 20.18
N ILE A 73 23.03 13.11 20.81
CA ILE A 73 21.82 12.34 20.54
C ILE A 73 21.41 12.43 19.07
N ARG A 74 21.53 13.61 18.46
CA ARG A 74 21.17 13.81 17.04
C ARG A 74 22.13 13.09 16.10
N ASP A 75 23.42 13.07 16.42
CA ASP A 75 24.41 12.34 15.65
C ASP A 75 24.15 10.82 15.75
N GLU A 76 23.84 10.31 16.95
CA GLU A 76 23.44 8.91 17.17
C GLU A 76 22.14 8.55 16.42
N ALA A 77 21.16 9.46 16.40
CA ALA A 77 19.91 9.26 15.66
C ALA A 77 20.14 9.19 14.13
N ASN A 78 21.04 10.03 13.59
CA ASN A 78 21.38 9.96 12.17
C ASN A 78 22.03 8.61 11.81
N GLU A 79 22.94 8.11 12.64
CA GLU A 79 23.54 6.79 12.44
C GLU A 79 22.50 5.66 12.48
N PHE A 80 21.52 5.75 13.38
CA PHE A 80 20.39 4.83 13.43
C PHE A 80 19.56 4.85 12.15
N TYR A 81 19.16 6.04 11.67
CA TYR A 81 18.37 6.16 10.44
C TYR A 81 19.11 5.62 9.22
N LEU A 82 20.38 5.96 9.04
CA LEU A 82 21.21 5.44 7.95
C LEU A 82 21.33 3.91 7.99
N THR A 83 21.46 3.34 9.19
CA THR A 83 21.52 1.89 9.38
C THR A 83 20.24 1.21 8.89
N ILE A 84 19.06 1.78 9.18
CA ILE A 84 17.78 1.25 8.71
C ILE A 84 17.63 1.41 7.21
N ILE A 85 17.96 2.59 6.67
CA ILE A 85 17.92 2.86 5.23
C ILE A 85 18.73 1.80 4.47
N HIS A 86 19.96 1.50 4.90
CA HIS A 86 20.79 0.47 4.27
C HIS A 86 20.22 -0.95 4.40
N LYS A 87 19.61 -1.30 5.54
CA LYS A 87 18.95 -2.61 5.69
C LYS A 87 17.80 -2.78 4.70
N ILE A 88 16.98 -1.74 4.50
CA ILE A 88 15.88 -1.74 3.54
C ILE A 88 16.42 -1.75 2.11
N GLU A 89 17.44 -0.93 1.83
CA GLU A 89 18.14 -0.89 0.55
C GLU A 89 18.62 -2.29 0.13
N ASP A 90 19.31 -3.00 1.02
CA ASP A 90 19.84 -4.34 0.77
C ASP A 90 18.72 -5.36 0.49
N GLN A 91 17.64 -5.29 1.28
CA GLN A 91 16.51 -6.21 1.17
C GLN A 91 15.74 -6.03 -0.15
N PHE A 92 15.45 -4.78 -0.52
CA PHE A 92 14.58 -4.45 -1.66
C PHE A 92 15.34 -4.00 -2.91
N ARG A 93 16.68 -3.93 -2.84
CA ARG A 93 17.58 -3.52 -3.92
C ARG A 93 17.21 -2.13 -4.46
N LEU A 94 17.11 -1.17 -3.54
CA LEU A 94 16.70 0.19 -3.85
C LEU A 94 17.76 0.97 -4.66
N ASP A 95 19.04 0.54 -4.62
CA ASP A 95 20.16 1.22 -5.29
C ASP A 95 20.17 2.71 -4.91
N ILE A 96 20.34 2.96 -3.60
CA ILE A 96 20.25 4.30 -3.05
C ILE A 96 21.54 5.05 -3.36
N ASP A 97 21.43 6.27 -3.89
CA ASP A 97 22.61 7.09 -4.14
C ASP A 97 23.16 7.64 -2.80
N PRO A 98 24.34 7.16 -2.34
CA PRO A 98 24.91 7.58 -1.07
C PRO A 98 25.30 9.06 -1.09
N ASP A 99 25.70 9.61 -2.24
CA ASP A 99 26.09 11.02 -2.34
C ASP A 99 24.87 11.93 -2.12
N VAL A 100 23.69 11.49 -2.54
CA VAL A 100 22.44 12.25 -2.34
C VAL A 100 21.98 12.13 -0.89
N ILE A 101 22.05 10.95 -0.28
CA ILE A 101 21.71 10.75 1.15
C ILE A 101 22.64 11.56 2.05
N ASP A 102 23.95 11.54 1.80
CA ASP A 102 24.95 12.28 2.58
C ASP A 102 24.79 13.80 2.47
N ALA A 103 24.13 14.27 1.41
CA ALA A 103 23.82 15.69 1.22
C ALA A 103 22.54 16.15 1.95
N LEU A 104 21.71 15.23 2.45
CA LEU A 104 20.51 15.57 3.21
C LEU A 104 20.86 16.08 4.60
N ASP A 105 20.03 17.00 5.11
CA ASP A 105 20.08 17.33 6.53
C ASP A 105 19.43 16.23 7.39
N ARG A 106 19.53 16.36 8.72
CA ARG A 106 18.94 15.39 9.66
C ARG A 106 17.46 15.11 9.33
N HIS A 107 16.69 16.15 9.04
CA HIS A 107 15.26 15.99 8.77
C HIS A 107 15.00 15.27 7.44
N GLY A 108 15.83 15.52 6.42
CA GLY A 108 15.80 14.76 5.18
C GLY A 108 16.09 13.27 5.41
N ILE A 109 17.17 12.93 6.13
CA ILE A 109 17.54 11.54 6.44
C ILE A 109 16.41 10.85 7.24
N GLN A 110 15.89 11.53 8.26
CA GLN A 110 14.77 11.05 9.06
C GLN A 110 13.54 10.76 8.21
N ASN A 111 13.09 11.72 7.38
CA ASN A 111 11.90 11.56 6.55
C ASN A 111 12.05 10.39 5.56
N VAL A 112 13.22 10.24 4.96
CA VAL A 112 13.52 9.11 4.06
C VAL A 112 13.45 7.79 4.82
N CYS A 113 14.07 7.72 6.01
CA CYS A 113 14.05 6.52 6.85
C CYS A 113 12.63 6.14 7.26
N GLU A 114 11.84 7.09 7.77
CA GLU A 114 10.45 6.87 8.20
C GLU A 114 9.58 6.40 7.04
N ALA A 115 9.65 7.07 5.88
CA ALA A 115 8.88 6.69 4.70
C ALA A 115 9.25 5.30 4.16
N LEU A 116 10.55 4.99 4.08
CA LEU A 116 11.02 3.67 3.65
C LEU A 116 10.54 2.58 4.60
N TYR A 117 10.72 2.79 5.91
CA TYR A 117 10.31 1.82 6.92
C TYR A 117 8.80 1.62 6.94
N GLU A 118 8.03 2.70 6.83
CA GLU A 118 6.58 2.62 6.80
C GLU A 118 6.09 1.85 5.57
N PHE A 119 6.58 2.17 4.37
CA PHE A 119 6.09 1.56 3.13
C PHE A 119 6.55 0.12 2.93
N PHE A 120 7.85 -0.15 3.15
CA PHE A 120 8.49 -1.44 2.86
C PHE A 120 8.41 -2.42 4.03
N THR A 121 8.06 -1.97 5.23
CA THR A 121 8.06 -2.81 6.43
C THR A 121 6.72 -2.77 7.16
N VAL A 122 6.29 -1.61 7.67
CA VAL A 122 5.07 -1.53 8.50
C VAL A 122 3.79 -1.82 7.69
N ASN A 123 3.65 -1.18 6.53
CA ASN A 123 2.48 -1.28 5.66
C ASN A 123 2.68 -2.27 4.50
N TYR A 124 3.75 -3.06 4.53
CA TYR A 124 4.18 -3.90 3.40
C TYR A 124 3.05 -4.76 2.82
N THR A 125 2.41 -5.63 3.63
CA THR A 125 1.35 -6.54 3.16
C THR A 125 0.16 -5.77 2.58
N LYS A 126 -0.26 -4.69 3.25
CA LYS A 126 -1.32 -3.79 2.78
C LYS A 126 -0.95 -3.16 1.43
N ASN A 127 0.30 -2.71 1.29
CA ASN A 127 0.78 -2.07 0.07
C ASN A 127 0.90 -3.07 -1.09
N VAL A 128 1.31 -4.32 -0.84
CA VAL A 128 1.27 -5.39 -1.84
C VAL A 128 -0.17 -5.65 -2.31
N ALA A 129 -1.12 -5.82 -1.38
CA ALA A 129 -2.53 -6.05 -1.73
C ALA A 129 -3.14 -4.90 -2.53
N LYS A 130 -2.89 -3.64 -2.11
CA LYS A 130 -3.29 -2.43 -2.84
C LYS A 130 -2.74 -2.42 -4.25
N TYR A 131 -1.44 -2.65 -4.40
CA TYR A 131 -0.79 -2.67 -5.70
C TYR A 131 -1.39 -3.74 -6.60
N LEU A 132 -1.46 -4.99 -6.14
CA LEU A 132 -1.98 -6.11 -6.93
C LEU A 132 -3.44 -5.91 -7.35
N ALA A 133 -4.28 -5.38 -6.46
CA ALA A 133 -5.67 -5.09 -6.79
C ALA A 133 -5.80 -3.97 -7.84
N ARG A 134 -5.12 -2.85 -7.62
CA ARG A 134 -5.23 -1.66 -8.47
C ARG A 134 -4.54 -1.86 -9.83
N VAL A 135 -3.41 -2.59 -9.87
CA VAL A 135 -2.74 -2.94 -11.13
C VAL A 135 -3.59 -3.92 -11.96
N THR A 136 -4.29 -4.86 -11.30
CA THR A 136 -5.22 -5.77 -11.98
C THR A 136 -6.34 -4.99 -12.65
N LEU A 137 -7.03 -4.10 -11.93
CA LEU A 137 -8.13 -3.33 -12.50
C LEU A 137 -7.64 -2.33 -13.56
N GLY A 138 -6.45 -1.75 -13.37
CA GLY A 138 -5.83 -0.87 -14.35
C GLY A 138 -5.42 -1.56 -15.66
N ASN A 139 -5.25 -2.88 -15.63
CA ASN A 139 -4.81 -3.70 -16.78
C ASN A 139 -5.78 -4.86 -17.06
N VAL A 140 -7.07 -4.66 -16.79
CA VAL A 140 -8.06 -5.75 -16.78
C VAL A 140 -8.13 -6.53 -18.10
N ASP A 141 -8.00 -5.84 -19.24
CA ASP A 141 -8.05 -6.48 -20.56
C ASP A 141 -6.89 -7.48 -20.75
N VAL A 142 -5.68 -7.11 -20.32
CA VAL A 142 -4.50 -7.98 -20.37
C VAL A 142 -4.70 -9.21 -19.48
N ILE A 143 -5.22 -9.00 -18.27
CA ILE A 143 -5.52 -10.09 -17.33
C ILE A 143 -6.54 -11.06 -17.92
N LEU A 144 -7.63 -10.55 -18.49
CA LEU A 144 -8.69 -11.37 -19.08
C LEU A 144 -8.20 -12.16 -20.30
N ASP A 145 -7.37 -11.55 -21.15
CA ASP A 145 -6.77 -12.22 -22.30
C ASP A 145 -5.85 -13.37 -21.86
N GLU A 146 -5.04 -13.17 -20.81
CA GLU A 146 -4.22 -14.24 -20.25
C GLU A 146 -5.04 -15.36 -19.61
N LEU A 147 -6.11 -15.01 -18.88
CA LEU A 147 -7.04 -15.99 -18.31
C LEU A 147 -7.74 -16.82 -19.39
N ALA A 148 -8.18 -16.21 -20.49
CA ALA A 148 -8.87 -16.89 -21.58
C ALA A 148 -8.00 -17.96 -22.27
N ASN A 149 -6.69 -17.71 -22.31
CA ASN A 149 -5.69 -18.64 -22.83
C ASN A 149 -5.28 -19.73 -21.83
N ASN A 150 -5.68 -19.60 -20.56
CA ASN A 150 -5.39 -20.59 -19.52
C ASN A 150 -6.49 -21.66 -19.46
N GLU A 151 -6.15 -22.90 -19.82
CA GLU A 151 -7.10 -24.03 -19.84
C GLU A 151 -7.78 -24.28 -18.47
N LYS A 152 -7.14 -23.88 -17.36
CA LYS A 152 -7.67 -24.02 -15.99
C LYS A 152 -8.77 -23.01 -15.63
N ALA A 153 -8.91 -21.91 -16.37
CA ALA A 153 -9.89 -20.86 -16.07
C ALA A 153 -11.32 -21.20 -16.55
N LYS A 154 -11.50 -22.32 -17.27
CA LYS A 154 -12.78 -22.76 -17.83
C LYS A 154 -13.53 -23.68 -16.85
N ASP A 155 -14.03 -23.14 -15.73
CA ASP A 155 -14.66 -23.99 -14.71
C ASP A 155 -15.95 -23.43 -14.07
N VAL A 156 -16.74 -24.38 -13.54
CA VAL A 156 -18.08 -24.26 -12.92
C VAL A 156 -18.17 -23.17 -11.86
N SER A 157 -17.05 -22.83 -11.20
CA SER A 157 -16.91 -21.74 -10.24
C SER A 157 -17.31 -20.39 -10.83
N THR A 158 -16.94 -20.11 -12.08
CA THR A 158 -17.30 -18.86 -12.78
C THR A 158 -18.81 -18.79 -13.01
N MET A 159 -19.45 -19.91 -13.36
CA MET A 159 -20.92 -19.96 -13.51
C MET A 159 -21.64 -19.71 -12.18
N ALA A 160 -21.12 -20.25 -11.07
CA ALA A 160 -21.67 -20.01 -9.73
C ALA A 160 -21.47 -18.56 -9.27
N LEU A 161 -20.33 -17.95 -9.58
CA LEU A 161 -20.05 -16.55 -9.27
C LEU A 161 -20.87 -15.59 -10.12
N LYS A 162 -21.10 -15.89 -11.41
CA LYS A 162 -22.02 -15.12 -12.28
C LYS A 162 -23.45 -15.04 -11.73
N GLN A 163 -23.88 -16.00 -10.90
CA GLN A 163 -25.19 -15.93 -10.22
C GLN A 163 -25.21 -14.93 -9.05
N LYS A 164 -24.05 -14.60 -8.46
CA LYS A 164 -23.92 -13.67 -7.33
C LYS A 164 -23.45 -12.29 -7.76
N VAL A 165 -22.58 -12.24 -8.78
CA VAL A 165 -21.96 -11.06 -9.35
C VAL A 165 -22.45 -10.97 -10.79
N ASP A 166 -23.42 -10.09 -11.03
CA ASP A 166 -24.04 -9.86 -12.34
C ASP A 166 -23.20 -8.83 -13.13
N ASP A 167 -21.90 -9.14 -13.23
CA ASP A 167 -20.90 -8.48 -14.05
C ASP A 167 -19.88 -9.56 -14.47
N GLU A 168 -19.72 -9.75 -15.78
CA GLU A 168 -18.91 -10.83 -16.32
C GLU A 168 -17.42 -10.67 -16.01
N VAL A 169 -16.92 -9.44 -15.98
CA VAL A 169 -15.52 -9.14 -15.68
C VAL A 169 -15.22 -9.48 -14.24
N PHE A 170 -15.97 -8.89 -13.29
CA PHE A 170 -15.76 -9.16 -11.87
C PHE A 170 -15.99 -10.62 -11.51
N ALA A 171 -17.01 -11.28 -12.08
CA ALA A 171 -17.24 -12.70 -11.85
C ALA A 171 -16.06 -13.57 -12.32
N THR A 172 -15.44 -13.21 -13.45
CA THR A 172 -14.27 -13.93 -14.00
C THR A 172 -13.03 -13.70 -13.14
N LEU A 173 -12.77 -12.46 -12.72
CA LEU A 173 -11.64 -12.13 -11.85
C LEU A 173 -11.75 -12.86 -10.49
N LEU A 174 -12.91 -12.75 -9.84
CA LEU A 174 -13.15 -13.37 -8.52
C LEU A 174 -13.08 -14.90 -8.58
N ALA A 175 -13.56 -15.53 -9.67
CA ALA A 175 -13.52 -16.99 -9.82
C ALA A 175 -12.10 -17.54 -9.98
N ASN A 176 -11.17 -16.71 -10.43
CA ASN A 176 -9.81 -17.08 -10.77
C ASN A 176 -8.76 -16.29 -9.97
N ILE A 177 -9.12 -15.81 -8.78
CA ILE A 177 -8.35 -14.80 -8.03
C ILE A 177 -6.87 -15.16 -7.84
N ASN A 178 -6.54 -16.42 -7.56
CA ASN A 178 -5.16 -16.86 -7.41
C ASN A 178 -4.34 -16.71 -8.70
N LEU A 179 -4.95 -17.05 -9.84
CA LEU A 179 -4.30 -16.90 -11.13
C LEU A 179 -4.22 -15.43 -11.53
N VAL A 180 -5.27 -14.64 -11.23
CA VAL A 180 -5.27 -13.18 -11.44
C VAL A 180 -4.11 -12.52 -10.70
N VAL A 181 -3.94 -12.81 -9.41
CA VAL A 181 -2.87 -12.25 -8.59
C VAL A 181 -1.49 -12.68 -9.11
N SER A 182 -1.34 -13.94 -9.50
CA SER A 182 -0.12 -14.43 -10.14
C SER A 182 0.20 -13.69 -11.45
N ILE A 183 -0.79 -13.45 -12.31
CA ILE A 183 -0.57 -12.70 -13.57
C ILE A 183 -0.24 -11.24 -13.26
N ALA A 184 -0.97 -10.62 -12.33
CA ALA A 184 -0.77 -9.23 -11.94
C ALA A 184 0.64 -8.94 -11.42
N LYS A 185 1.27 -9.90 -10.73
CA LYS A 185 2.68 -9.83 -10.29
C LYS A 185 3.64 -9.61 -11.47
N ASP A 186 3.37 -10.24 -12.60
CA ASP A 186 4.28 -10.29 -13.75
C ASP A 186 4.11 -9.09 -14.70
N ILE A 187 3.09 -8.25 -14.51
CA ILE A 187 2.88 -7.04 -15.30
C ILE A 187 4.10 -6.11 -15.13
N ASN A 188 4.80 -5.83 -16.24
CA ASN A 188 6.01 -5.00 -16.21
C ASN A 188 5.68 -3.49 -16.15
N ILE A 189 6.04 -2.86 -15.04
CA ILE A 189 5.73 -1.48 -14.61
C ILE A 189 6.97 -1.01 -13.85
N GLU A 190 7.43 0.20 -14.16
CA GLU A 190 8.56 0.83 -13.47
C GLU A 190 8.15 1.33 -12.06
N PRO A 191 9.08 1.44 -11.11
CA PRO A 191 8.77 1.88 -9.75
C PRO A 191 8.00 3.21 -9.68
N ILE A 192 8.33 4.18 -10.54
CA ILE A 192 7.63 5.48 -10.59
C ILE A 192 6.16 5.32 -10.99
N ASP A 193 5.86 4.42 -11.92
CA ASP A 193 4.50 4.13 -12.37
C ASP A 193 3.75 3.29 -11.33
N MET A 194 4.45 2.40 -10.63
CA MET A 194 3.90 1.68 -9.48
C MET A 194 3.37 2.65 -8.42
N MET A 195 4.07 3.76 -8.16
CA MET A 195 3.63 4.75 -7.16
C MET A 195 2.26 5.35 -7.49
N GLN A 196 1.85 5.42 -8.76
CA GLN A 196 0.54 5.95 -9.16
C GLN A 196 -0.64 5.11 -8.65
N TYR A 197 -0.41 3.86 -8.29
CA TYR A 197 -1.42 2.98 -7.70
C TYR A 197 -1.59 3.21 -6.19
N PHE A 198 -0.87 4.14 -5.57
CA PHE A 198 -1.01 4.47 -4.15
C PHE A 198 -1.58 5.88 -3.96
N ASN A 199 -2.15 6.14 -2.78
CA ASN A 199 -2.63 7.48 -2.43
C ASN A 199 -1.44 8.42 -2.21
N GLN A 200 -1.33 9.45 -3.06
CA GLN A 200 -0.22 10.40 -3.02
C GLN A 200 -0.27 11.34 -1.81
N ASP A 201 -1.41 11.42 -1.12
CA ASP A 201 -1.56 12.22 0.10
C ASP A 201 -0.91 11.53 1.32
N ASN A 202 -0.57 10.25 1.21
CA ASN A 202 0.15 9.55 2.28
C ASN A 202 1.61 9.98 2.30
N PHE A 203 2.14 10.20 3.51
CA PHE A 203 3.51 10.65 3.72
C PHE A 203 4.54 9.72 3.07
N ASP A 204 4.51 8.43 3.41
CA ASP A 204 5.42 7.40 2.91
C ASP A 204 5.47 7.34 1.37
N VAL A 205 4.28 7.30 0.73
CA VAL A 205 4.12 7.27 -0.72
C VAL A 205 4.69 8.52 -1.37
N SER A 206 4.40 9.70 -0.80
CA SER A 206 4.85 10.98 -1.33
C SER A 206 6.38 11.12 -1.29
N VAL A 207 7.00 10.68 -0.19
CA VAL A 207 8.45 10.72 0.00
C VAL A 207 9.15 9.71 -0.91
N ILE A 208 8.66 8.47 -1.01
CA ILE A 208 9.24 7.47 -1.90
C ILE A 208 9.16 7.92 -3.36
N ARG A 209 8.03 8.49 -3.78
CA ARG A 209 7.90 9.04 -5.13
C ARG A 209 8.92 10.16 -5.36
N TYR A 210 9.06 11.08 -4.42
CA TYR A 210 10.08 12.14 -4.49
C TYR A 210 11.49 11.57 -4.58
N CYS A 211 11.82 10.55 -3.78
CA CYS A 211 13.12 9.88 -3.82
C CYS A 211 13.42 9.23 -5.18
N ILE A 212 12.41 8.68 -5.87
CA ILE A 212 12.58 8.15 -7.23
C ILE A 212 12.78 9.30 -8.23
N GLU A 213 12.00 10.37 -8.12
CA GLU A 213 12.06 11.53 -9.02
C GLU A 213 13.39 12.29 -8.93
N GLU A 214 13.96 12.39 -7.73
CA GLU A 214 15.24 13.05 -7.47
C GLU A 214 16.45 12.09 -7.53
N HIS A 215 16.27 10.88 -8.07
CA HIS A 215 17.36 9.88 -8.22
C HIS A 215 18.05 9.45 -6.91
N VAL A 216 17.37 9.61 -5.77
CA VAL A 216 17.79 9.00 -4.50
C VAL A 216 17.66 7.48 -4.59
N ILE A 217 16.57 6.98 -5.18
CA ILE A 217 16.30 5.56 -5.41
C ILE A 217 16.37 5.29 -6.91
N ASN A 218 17.34 4.49 -7.35
CA ASN A 218 17.55 4.18 -8.76
C ASN A 218 17.19 2.73 -9.14
N GLY A 219 16.98 1.88 -8.14
CA GLY A 219 16.75 0.46 -8.30
C GLY A 219 15.32 0.14 -8.71
N ASN A 220 15.17 -0.88 -9.56
CA ASN A 220 13.85 -1.44 -9.84
C ASN A 220 13.43 -2.39 -8.70
N PHE A 221 12.95 -1.79 -7.62
CA PHE A 221 12.59 -2.50 -6.40
C PHE A 221 11.26 -3.25 -6.48
N ARG A 222 10.45 -3.04 -7.52
CA ARG A 222 9.12 -3.64 -7.64
C ARG A 222 9.17 -5.17 -7.56
N LYS A 223 10.11 -5.79 -8.28
CA LYS A 223 10.24 -7.25 -8.28
C LYS A 223 10.66 -7.77 -6.89
N PRO A 224 11.77 -7.29 -6.28
CA PRO A 224 12.10 -7.62 -4.89
C PRO A 224 10.95 -7.39 -3.89
N PHE A 225 10.19 -6.30 -4.07
CA PHE A 225 9.04 -5.96 -3.25
C PHE A 225 7.89 -6.96 -3.37
N LEU A 226 7.67 -7.58 -4.53
CA LEU A 226 6.61 -8.59 -4.67
C LEU A 226 7.12 -10.00 -4.35
N ASP A 227 8.35 -10.33 -4.75
CA ASP A 227 8.93 -11.67 -4.59
C ASP A 227 8.90 -12.14 -3.13
N LEU A 228 9.04 -11.22 -2.17
CA LEU A 228 8.98 -11.56 -0.75
C LEU A 228 7.61 -12.15 -0.30
N ILE A 229 6.50 -11.88 -1.00
CA ILE A 229 5.22 -12.59 -0.76
C ILE A 229 5.16 -13.93 -1.52
N PHE A 230 5.58 -13.94 -2.78
CA PHE A 230 5.36 -15.09 -3.67
C PHE A 230 6.40 -16.21 -3.50
N ASP A 231 7.58 -15.88 -3.00
CA ASP A 231 8.66 -16.81 -2.70
C ASP A 231 8.64 -17.21 -1.21
N ASN A 232 7.62 -16.80 -0.46
CA ASN A 232 7.46 -17.14 0.95
C ASN A 232 6.95 -18.58 1.10
N ASP A 233 7.62 -19.38 1.94
CA ASP A 233 7.22 -20.75 2.27
C ASP A 233 5.92 -20.81 3.12
N GLN A 234 5.46 -19.68 3.64
CA GLN A 234 4.27 -19.57 4.48
C GLN A 234 3.03 -19.17 3.66
N ASP A 235 2.27 -20.17 3.21
CA ASP A 235 1.06 -19.99 2.38
C ASP A 235 0.03 -19.00 2.97
N TYR A 236 -0.06 -18.88 4.30
CA TYR A 236 -1.08 -18.05 4.96
C TYR A 236 -0.92 -16.55 4.67
N VAL A 237 0.31 -16.07 4.43
CA VAL A 237 0.56 -14.66 4.11
C VAL A 237 0.02 -14.35 2.72
N TYR A 238 0.35 -15.21 1.75
CA TYR A 238 -0.15 -15.10 0.39
C TYR A 238 -1.69 -15.21 0.35
N ASP A 239 -2.27 -16.17 1.08
CA ASP A 239 -3.72 -16.33 1.19
C ASP A 239 -4.40 -15.06 1.75
N GLY A 240 -3.76 -14.40 2.72
CA GLY A 240 -4.23 -13.11 3.25
C GLY A 240 -4.27 -12.02 2.19
N ILE A 241 -3.19 -11.87 1.40
CA ILE A 241 -3.15 -10.92 0.28
C ILE A 241 -4.24 -11.23 -0.76
N VAL A 242 -4.42 -12.51 -1.11
CA VAL A 242 -5.46 -12.93 -2.06
C VAL A 242 -6.85 -12.60 -1.54
N ALA A 243 -7.11 -12.80 -0.24
CA ALA A 243 -8.37 -12.46 0.39
C ALA A 243 -8.65 -10.94 0.35
N ASP A 244 -7.64 -10.12 0.63
CA ASP A 244 -7.75 -8.65 0.57
C ASP A 244 -8.05 -8.15 -0.85
N VAL A 245 -7.34 -8.67 -1.85
CA VAL A 245 -7.60 -8.34 -3.27
C VAL A 245 -9.02 -8.78 -3.68
N TYR A 246 -9.46 -9.96 -3.22
CA TYR A 246 -10.81 -10.46 -3.48
C TYR A 246 -11.88 -9.53 -2.89
N GLN A 247 -11.72 -9.09 -1.65
CA GLN A 247 -12.65 -8.15 -1.00
C GLN A 247 -12.68 -6.81 -1.72
N TYR A 248 -11.51 -6.28 -2.13
CA TYR A 248 -11.44 -5.05 -2.89
C TYR A 248 -12.24 -5.11 -4.20
N PHE A 249 -12.13 -6.22 -4.96
CA PHE A 249 -12.94 -6.40 -6.17
C PHE A 249 -14.44 -6.46 -5.90
N LEU A 250 -14.86 -7.08 -4.80
CA LEU A 250 -16.27 -7.07 -4.39
C LEU A 250 -16.76 -5.65 -4.05
N GLN A 251 -15.94 -4.85 -3.36
CA GLN A 251 -16.25 -3.47 -3.03
C GLN A 251 -16.40 -2.62 -4.31
N GLN A 252 -15.43 -2.72 -5.23
CA GLN A 252 -15.48 -1.99 -6.51
C GLN A 252 -16.70 -2.37 -7.35
N TYR A 253 -17.06 -3.64 -7.40
CA TYR A 253 -18.30 -4.10 -8.02
C TYR A 253 -19.55 -3.47 -7.36
N ALA A 254 -19.61 -3.44 -6.04
CA ALA A 254 -20.73 -2.86 -5.30
C ALA A 254 -20.87 -1.35 -5.56
N GLU A 255 -19.76 -0.61 -5.57
CA GLU A 255 -19.74 0.82 -5.87
C GLU A 255 -20.21 1.12 -7.30
N LEU A 256 -19.81 0.31 -8.29
CA LEU A 256 -20.27 0.43 -9.67
C LEU A 256 -21.80 0.24 -9.77
N LYS A 257 -22.35 -0.75 -9.06
CA LYS A 257 -23.80 -0.99 -9.03
C LYS A 257 -24.55 0.16 -8.36
N MET A 258 -24.03 0.73 -7.27
CA MET A 258 -24.63 1.89 -6.60
C MET A 258 -24.67 3.12 -7.53
N LYS A 259 -23.54 3.45 -8.17
CA LYS A 259 -23.45 4.55 -9.14
C LYS A 259 -24.42 4.38 -10.31
N ALA A 260 -24.57 3.15 -10.82
CA ALA A 260 -25.54 2.86 -11.87
C ALA A 260 -26.99 3.13 -11.41
N GLN A 261 -27.35 2.74 -10.18
CA GLN A 261 -28.68 3.00 -9.62
C GLN A 261 -28.94 4.50 -9.39
N GLU A 262 -27.95 5.25 -8.94
CA GLU A 262 -28.02 6.72 -8.77
C GLU A 262 -28.19 7.44 -10.11
N SER A 263 -27.48 6.99 -11.16
CA SER A 263 -27.64 7.55 -12.51
C SER A 263 -29.04 7.31 -13.09
N MET A 264 -29.59 6.10 -12.93
CA MET A 264 -30.95 5.78 -13.39
C MET A 264 -32.05 6.53 -12.62
N SER A 265 -31.86 6.78 -11.33
CA SER A 265 -32.81 7.55 -10.52
C SER A 265 -32.76 9.05 -10.83
N THR A 266 -31.62 9.56 -11.29
CA THR A 266 -31.48 10.95 -11.76
C THR A 266 -32.13 11.16 -13.14
N GLU A 267 -32.04 10.18 -14.05
CA GLU A 267 -32.72 10.22 -15.36
C GLU A 267 -34.24 10.12 -15.24
N LEU A 268 -34.76 9.32 -14.30
CA LEU A 268 -36.21 9.23 -14.03
C LEU A 268 -36.80 10.45 -13.31
N GLY A 269 -35.95 11.33 -12.75
CA GLY A 269 -36.36 12.60 -12.13
C GLY A 269 -36.42 13.79 -13.08
N GLY A 270 -35.95 13.63 -14.33
CA GLY A 270 -35.88 14.71 -15.33
C GLY A 270 -37.14 14.92 -16.17
N ASP A 271 -38.11 14.00 -16.11
CA ASP A 271 -39.33 14.02 -16.94
C ASP A 271 -40.62 14.11 -16.09
N ILE A 272 -40.66 15.02 -15.11
CA ILE A 272 -41.92 15.48 -14.50
C ILE A 272 -42.05 17.00 -14.60
N ASP A 273 -41.83 17.55 -15.79
CA ASP A 273 -42.37 18.86 -16.19
C ASP A 273 -43.36 18.64 -17.34
N GLY A 274 -44.43 17.90 -17.02
CA GLY A 274 -45.58 17.70 -17.89
C GLY A 274 -46.73 18.63 -17.52
N GLU A 275 -46.77 19.79 -18.19
CA GLU A 275 -47.93 20.64 -18.47
C GLU A 275 -49.24 20.38 -17.68
N TYR A 276 -49.46 21.14 -16.60
CA TYR A 276 -50.81 21.60 -16.27
C TYR A 276 -50.94 23.05 -16.77
N ALA A 277 -51.16 23.19 -18.08
CA ALA A 277 -51.62 24.43 -18.66
C ALA A 277 -53.12 24.64 -18.37
N ASP A 278 -53.44 25.87 -18.01
CA ASP A 278 -54.73 26.41 -17.61
C ASP A 278 -55.93 26.00 -18.48
N ALA A 279 -57.05 25.69 -17.81
CA ALA A 279 -58.39 25.98 -18.31
C ALA A 279 -59.40 26.07 -17.15
N ASN A 280 -59.59 27.27 -16.58
CA ASN A 280 -60.86 27.99 -16.78
C ASN A 280 -60.88 29.35 -16.06
N ASN A 281 -61.04 30.37 -16.90
CA ASN A 281 -61.39 31.75 -16.63
C ASN A 281 -62.78 31.91 -15.99
N GLU A 282 -62.91 32.98 -15.20
CA GLU A 282 -64.06 33.90 -15.10
C GLU A 282 -65.47 33.33 -14.81
N TYR A 283 -65.89 33.40 -13.53
CA TYR A 283 -66.90 34.32 -12.95
C TYR A 283 -67.35 33.86 -11.55
#